data_AF-A0A1D2X590-F1
#
_entry.id   AF-A0A1D2X590-F1
#
_cell.length_a   1.000
_cell.length_b   1.000
_cell.length_c   1.000
_cell.angle_alpha   90.00
_cell.angle_beta   90.00
_cell.angle_gamma   90.00
#
_symmetry.space_group_name_H-M   'P 1'
#
loop_
_entity.id
_entity.type
_entity.pdbx_description
1 polymer ?
#
loop_
_entity_poly.entity_id
_entity_poly.type
_entity_poly.pdbx_seq_one_letter_code
_entity_poly.pdbx_strand_id
1 'polypeptide(L)'
;MHHIQILRDRCGFPFDITSAYRCNQHPDEQNKATPGTHNRGLAVDIQVSGEQAHLLLLHAMTMGCFTGIGVKQKGPHDRRFIHLDISKTTPRPWVWSY
;
A
#
# COMPACT_ATOMS: atom_id res chain seq x y z
N MET A 1 10.36 -6.60 -1.14
CA MET A 1 9.83 -7.98 -1.02
C MET A 1 9.83 -8.49 0.42
N HIS A 2 10.94 -8.44 1.16
CA HIS A 2 11.02 -9.01 2.52
C HIS A 2 9.99 -8.47 3.52
N HIS A 3 9.75 -7.15 3.57
CA HIS A 3 8.77 -6.55 4.48
C HIS A 3 7.33 -7.01 4.24
N ILE A 4 6.92 -7.17 2.98
CA ILE A 4 5.55 -7.63 2.66
C ILE A 4 5.37 -9.09 3.04
N GLN A 5 6.39 -9.92 2.85
CA GLN A 5 6.35 -11.31 3.27
C GLN A 5 6.20 -11.43 4.79
N ILE A 6 6.99 -10.68 5.58
CA ILE A 6 6.86 -10.64 7.05
C ILE A 6 5.46 -10.17 7.46
N LEU A 7 4.94 -9.12 6.81
CA LEU A 7 3.60 -8.61 7.11
C LEU A 7 2.53 -9.68 6.85
N ARG A 8 2.63 -10.39 5.72
CA ARG A 8 1.72 -11.50 5.37
C ARG A 8 1.76 -12.61 6.42
N ASP A 9 2.95 -12.98 6.87
CA ASP A 9 3.12 -14.03 7.89
C ASP A 9 2.52 -13.60 9.24
N ARG A 10 2.66 -12.32 9.62
CA ARG A 10 2.03 -11.78 10.84
C ARG A 10 0.51 -11.72 10.74
N CYS A 11 -0.01 -11.35 9.58
CA CYS A 11 -1.46 -11.24 9.34
C CYS A 11 -2.15 -12.60 9.23
N GLY A 12 -1.45 -13.65 8.81
CA GLY A 12 -2.02 -15.01 8.75
C GLY A 12 -3.04 -15.23 7.63
N PHE A 13 -3.08 -14.36 6.61
CA PHE A 13 -3.98 -14.49 5.45
C PHE A 13 -3.25 -14.13 4.14
N PRO A 14 -3.69 -14.66 2.97
CA PRO A 14 -3.07 -14.35 1.69
C PRO A 14 -3.32 -12.89 1.29
N PHE A 15 -2.32 -12.24 0.69
CA PHE A 15 -2.47 -10.87 0.19
C PHE A 15 -2.77 -10.88 -1.30
N ASP A 16 -3.92 -10.35 -1.68
CA ASP A 16 -4.22 -10.07 -3.08
C ASP A 16 -3.61 -8.71 -3.49
N ILE A 17 -2.56 -8.75 -4.31
CA ILE A 17 -1.83 -7.57 -4.75
C ILE A 17 -2.45 -7.03 -6.02
N THR A 18 -3.16 -5.91 -5.93
CA THR A 18 -3.81 -5.27 -7.08
C THR A 18 -2.89 -4.31 -7.82
N SER A 19 -1.85 -3.81 -7.15
CA SER A 19 -0.86 -2.94 -7.78
C SER A 19 0.49 -2.97 -7.08
N ALA A 20 1.58 -2.90 -7.84
CA ALA A 20 2.95 -2.83 -7.33
C ALA A 20 3.76 -1.82 -8.15
N TYR A 21 4.82 -2.23 -8.85
CA TYR A 21 5.56 -1.33 -9.73
C TYR A 21 4.69 -0.83 -10.90
N ARG A 22 4.79 0.46 -11.22
CA ARG A 22 4.13 1.10 -12.38
C ARG A 22 5.15 1.81 -13.24
N CYS A 23 5.31 1.46 -14.51
CA CYS A 23 6.24 2.16 -15.40
C CYS A 23 5.79 3.61 -15.68
N ASN A 24 6.64 4.43 -16.30
CA ASN A 24 6.32 5.83 -16.64
C ASN A 24 5.11 5.95 -17.59
N GLN A 25 4.85 4.92 -18.39
CA GLN A 25 3.73 4.86 -19.34
C GLN A 25 2.47 4.26 -18.72
N HIS A 26 2.49 3.87 -17.45
CA HIS A 26 1.31 3.33 -16.79
C HIS A 26 0.18 4.37 -16.78
N PRO A 27 -1.09 4.00 -17.02
CA PRO A 27 -2.20 4.96 -17.10
C PRO A 27 -2.32 5.92 -15.92
N ASP A 28 -2.06 5.41 -14.70
CA ASP A 28 -2.08 6.20 -13.46
C ASP A 28 -0.83 7.06 -13.23
N GLU A 29 0.26 6.86 -13.99
CA GLU A 29 1.51 7.60 -13.83
C GLU A 29 1.78 8.55 -15.00
N GLN A 30 1.37 8.21 -16.23
CA GLN A 30 1.69 8.93 -17.45
C GLN A 30 1.29 10.42 -17.45
N ASN A 31 0.24 10.77 -16.70
CA ASN A 31 -0.30 12.14 -16.63
C ASN A 31 0.21 12.91 -15.41
N LYS A 32 1.05 12.31 -14.57
CA LYS A 32 1.59 12.97 -13.38
C LYS A 32 2.83 13.78 -13.73
N ALA A 33 2.92 15.01 -13.22
CA ALA A 33 4.14 15.82 -13.32
C ALA A 33 5.34 15.17 -12.62
N THR A 34 5.08 14.40 -11.55
CA THR A 34 6.10 13.61 -10.84
C THR A 34 5.52 12.24 -10.53
N PRO A 35 6.12 11.15 -11.04
CA PRO A 35 5.66 9.80 -10.76
C PRO A 35 5.66 9.46 -9.25
N GLY A 36 4.69 8.65 -8.83
CA GLY A 36 4.46 8.29 -7.44
C GLY A 36 5.40 7.18 -6.92
N THR A 37 5.13 6.71 -5.70
CA THR A 37 5.92 5.67 -5.03
C THR A 37 5.87 4.31 -5.73
N HIS A 38 4.78 3.99 -6.43
CA HIS A 38 4.68 2.80 -7.30
C HIS A 38 5.69 2.84 -8.44
N ASN A 39 5.90 4.02 -9.05
CA ASN A 39 6.87 4.17 -10.14
C ASN A 39 8.31 3.98 -9.69
N ARG A 40 8.58 4.20 -8.41
CA ARG A 40 9.89 3.94 -7.80
C ARG A 40 10.07 2.49 -7.32
N GLY A 41 9.06 1.63 -7.49
CA GLY A 41 9.08 0.26 -6.99
C GLY A 41 9.06 0.15 -5.46
N LEU A 42 8.57 1.19 -4.77
CA LEU A 42 8.58 1.28 -3.31
C LEU A 42 7.21 1.02 -2.66
N ALA A 43 6.16 0.83 -3.46
CA ALA A 43 4.78 0.76 -2.99
C ALA A 43 4.04 -0.49 -3.48
N VAL A 44 3.02 -0.87 -2.72
CA VAL A 44 2.09 -1.94 -3.06
C VAL A 44 0.68 -1.59 -2.60
N ASP A 45 -0.31 -1.94 -3.41
CA ASP A 45 -1.73 -1.89 -3.07
C ASP A 45 -2.21 -3.32 -2.80
N ILE A 46 -2.80 -3.54 -1.62
CA ILE A 46 -3.31 -4.84 -1.18
C ILE A 46 -4.83 -4.74 -1.10
N GLN A 47 -5.55 -5.52 -1.92
CA GLN A 47 -7.01 -5.61 -1.81
C GLN A 47 -7.34 -6.30 -0.50
N VAL A 48 -8.00 -5.55 0.38
CA VAL A 48 -8.33 -6.01 1.72
C VAL A 48 -9.46 -5.13 2.27
N SER A 49 -10.35 -5.71 3.06
CA SER A 49 -11.43 -4.96 3.71
C SER A 49 -11.81 -5.52 5.07
N GLY A 50 -12.56 -4.72 5.86
CA GLY A 50 -13.12 -5.15 7.14
C GLY A 50 -12.05 -5.56 8.15
N GLU A 51 -12.24 -6.72 8.78
CA GLU A 51 -11.36 -7.26 9.81
C GLU A 51 -9.91 -7.45 9.33
N GLN A 52 -9.72 -8.00 8.12
CA GLN A 52 -8.39 -8.18 7.55
C GLN A 52 -7.66 -6.86 7.33
N ALA A 53 -8.39 -5.81 6.92
CA ALA A 53 -7.80 -4.47 6.75
C ALA A 53 -7.36 -3.89 8.09
N HIS A 54 -8.18 -4.08 9.14
CA HIS A 54 -7.84 -3.66 10.50
C HIS A 54 -6.57 -4.38 11.01
N LEU A 55 -6.50 -5.71 10.84
CA LEU A 55 -5.34 -6.51 11.24
C LEU A 55 -4.07 -6.13 10.45
N LEU A 56 -4.21 -5.89 9.15
CA LEU A 56 -3.11 -5.43 8.30
C LEU A 56 -2.55 -4.09 8.77
N LEU A 57 -3.41 -3.12 9.08
CA LEU A 57 -3.00 -1.82 9.58
C LEU A 57 -2.27 -1.94 10.93
N LEU A 58 -2.77 -2.75 11.86
CA LEU A 58 -2.11 -3.03 13.14
C LEU A 58 -0.69 -3.54 12.93
N HIS A 59 -0.50 -4.58 12.11
CA HIS A 59 0.82 -5.15 11.90
C HIS A 59 1.74 -4.25 11.06
N ALA A 60 1.22 -3.55 10.05
CA ALA A 60 2.02 -2.64 9.23
C ALA A 60 2.55 -1.46 10.07
N MET A 61 1.72 -0.87 10.93
CA MET A 61 2.12 0.23 11.81
C MET A 61 3.14 -0.22 12.87
N THR A 62 2.94 -1.41 13.46
CA THR A 62 3.86 -1.94 14.48
C THR A 62 5.21 -2.39 13.92
N MET A 63 5.31 -2.70 12.62
CA MET A 63 6.58 -3.01 11.97
C MET A 63 7.51 -1.81 11.80
N GLY A 64 6.98 -0.58 11.77
CA GLY A 64 7.76 0.66 11.69
C GLY A 64 8.54 0.90 10.38
N CYS A 65 8.62 -0.09 9.47
CA CYS A 65 9.29 0.05 8.18
C CYS A 65 8.42 0.70 7.11
N PHE A 66 7.09 0.61 7.23
CA PHE A 66 6.15 1.27 6.33
C PHE A 66 5.97 2.72 6.76
N THR A 67 6.33 3.63 5.87
CA THR A 67 6.31 5.06 6.12
C THR A 67 5.15 5.74 5.42
N GLY A 68 4.57 5.12 4.39
CA GLY A 68 3.35 5.60 3.72
C GLY A 68 2.22 4.60 3.86
N ILE A 69 1.07 5.03 4.38
CA ILE A 69 -0.14 4.22 4.51
C ILE A 69 -1.34 4.97 3.91
N GLY A 70 -1.89 4.45 2.82
CA GLY A 70 -3.09 4.98 2.19
C GLY A 70 -4.28 4.05 2.41
N VAL A 71 -5.40 4.59 2.89
CA VAL A 71 -6.58 3.79 3.27
C VAL A 71 -7.72 4.03 2.29
N LYS A 72 -8.12 3.00 1.53
CA LYS A 72 -9.32 3.02 0.68
C LYS A 72 -10.32 1.95 1.13
N GLN A 73 -11.20 2.33 2.05
CA GLN A 73 -12.20 1.40 2.63
C GLN A 73 -13.65 1.81 2.34
N LYS A 74 -13.86 2.70 1.36
CA LYS A 74 -15.19 3.14 0.89
C LYS A 74 -15.54 2.51 -0.47
N GLY A 75 -16.83 2.39 -0.75
CA GLY A 75 -17.34 1.84 -2.02
C GLY A 75 -17.40 0.30 -2.07
N PRO A 76 -17.51 -0.27 -3.28
CA PRO A 76 -17.55 -1.72 -3.51
C PRO A 76 -16.37 -2.46 -2.85
N HIS A 77 -16.62 -3.62 -2.23
CA HIS A 77 -15.60 -4.35 -1.46
C HIS A 77 -14.40 -4.78 -2.32
N ASP A 78 -14.62 -5.16 -3.57
CA ASP A 78 -13.59 -5.52 -4.56
C ASP A 78 -12.71 -4.33 -4.99
N ARG A 79 -13.10 -3.10 -4.65
CA ARG A 79 -12.34 -1.87 -4.94
C ARG A 79 -11.65 -1.29 -3.71
N ARG A 80 -11.80 -1.92 -2.54
CA ARG A 80 -11.15 -1.51 -1.29
C ARG A 80 -9.74 -2.07 -1.22
N PHE A 81 -8.81 -1.26 -0.74
CA PHE A 81 -7.42 -1.65 -0.58
C PHE A 81 -6.72 -0.81 0.50
N ILE A 82 -5.55 -1.27 0.89
CA ILE A 82 -4.57 -0.50 1.67
C ILE A 82 -3.30 -0.36 0.82
N HIS A 83 -2.89 0.89 0.61
CA HIS A 83 -1.60 1.25 0.02
C HIS A 83 -0.55 1.22 1.12
N LEU A 84 0.59 0.57 0.86
CA LEU A 84 1.77 0.61 1.73
C LEU A 84 3.00 1.00 0.91
N ASP A 85 3.82 1.91 1.45
CA ASP A 85 5.14 2.19 0.90
C ASP A 85 6.21 2.44 1.97
N ILE A 86 7.47 2.36 1.54
CA ILE A 86 8.67 2.58 2.34
C ILE A 86 9.43 3.86 1.92
N SER A 87 8.74 4.81 1.28
CA SER A 87 9.38 6.04 0.82
C SER A 87 9.93 6.85 1.99
N LYS A 88 11.10 7.44 1.82
CA LYS A 88 11.70 8.37 2.80
C LYS A 88 11.52 9.84 2.40
N THR A 89 10.89 10.09 1.25
CA THR A 89 10.63 11.45 0.77
C THR A 89 9.51 12.08 1.59
N THR A 90 9.68 13.32 2.04
CA THR A 90 8.67 14.13 2.75
C THR A 90 7.30 14.01 2.07
N PRO A 91 6.18 13.84 2.82
CA PRO A 91 6.00 14.08 4.26
C PRO A 91 6.05 12.82 5.16
N ARG A 92 6.88 11.83 4.84
CA ARG A 92 6.92 10.54 5.54
C ARG A 92 7.44 10.67 7.00
N PRO A 93 6.87 9.96 8.01
CA PRO A 93 5.76 9.01 7.89
C PRO A 93 4.41 9.72 7.72
N TRP A 94 3.53 9.17 6.88
CA TRP A 94 2.24 9.79 6.55
C TRP A 94 1.13 8.77 6.35
N VAL A 95 -0.06 9.11 6.85
CA VAL A 95 -1.31 8.35 6.65
C VAL A 95 -2.29 9.23 5.87
N TRP A 96 -2.95 8.68 4.86
CA TRP A 96 -4.00 9.37 4.10
C TRP A 96 -5.16 8.44 3.77
N SER A 97 -6.29 9.01 3.36
CA SER A 97 -7.45 8.27 2.86
C SER A 97 -7.72 8.62 1.40
N TYR A 98 -8.19 7.64 0.61
CA TYR A 98 -8.69 7.83 -0.75
C TYR A 98 -10.17 8.23 -0.77
#